data_AF-A0AAV2SY51-F1
#
_entry.id   AF-A0AAV2SY51-F1
#
_cell.length_a   1.000
_cell.length_b   1.000
_cell.length_c   1.000
_cell.angle_alpha   90.00
_cell.angle_beta   90.00
_cell.angle_gamma   90.00
#
_symmetry.space_group_name_H-M   'P 1'
#
loop_
_entity.id
_entity.type
_entity.pdbx_description
1 polymer ?
#
loop_
_entity_poly.entity_id
_entity_poly.type
_entity_poly.pdbx_seq_one_letter_code
_entity_poly.pdbx_strand_id
1 'polypeptide(L)'
;EFQISHDATVKKIQKTHDTSIKELIESIKRETQSMKGPMNQITSIDASVKKIQETMGRCPEGERSFTSPGSFQCFRIFLDRPRTWEEANLKCKAEGMVLPKPFNAVVLRKYLMERF
;
A
#
# COMPACT_ATOMS: atom_id res chain seq x y z
N GLU A 1 -68.08 -11.74 2.67
CA GLU A 1 -67.48 -10.65 1.84
C GLU A 1 -66.09 -10.18 2.30
N PHE A 2 -65.72 -10.31 3.58
CA PHE A 2 -64.42 -9.86 4.10
C PHE A 2 -63.17 -10.56 3.51
N GLN A 3 -63.25 -11.86 3.17
CA GLN A 3 -62.09 -12.64 2.69
C GLN A 3 -61.55 -12.16 1.33
N ILE A 4 -62.41 -11.67 0.45
CA ILE A 4 -62.07 -11.30 -0.94
C ILE A 4 -61.34 -9.94 -0.98
N SER A 5 -61.70 -9.02 -0.07
CA SER A 5 -61.08 -7.70 0.05
C SER A 5 -59.64 -7.78 0.57
N HIS A 6 -59.36 -8.71 1.49
CA HIS A 6 -58.03 -8.93 2.04
C HIS A 6 -57.05 -9.46 0.98
N ASP A 7 -57.49 -10.40 0.14
CA ASP A 7 -56.65 -11.02 -0.90
C ASP A 7 -56.27 -10.05 -2.02
N ALA A 8 -57.17 -9.12 -2.39
CA ALA A 8 -56.89 -8.05 -3.33
C ALA A 8 -55.84 -7.05 -2.79
N THR A 9 -55.90 -6.75 -1.50
CA THR A 9 -54.96 -5.84 -0.83
C THR A 9 -53.56 -6.45 -0.76
N VAL A 10 -53.46 -7.73 -0.40
CA VAL A 10 -52.20 -8.48 -0.37
C VAL A 10 -51.56 -8.54 -1.76
N LYS A 11 -52.33 -8.85 -2.81
CA LYS A 11 -51.82 -8.87 -4.20
C LYS A 11 -51.31 -7.51 -4.66
N LYS A 12 -51.97 -6.42 -4.26
CA LYS A 12 -51.53 -5.06 -4.57
C LYS A 12 -50.20 -4.72 -3.88
N ILE A 13 -50.06 -5.07 -2.60
CA ILE A 13 -48.82 -4.87 -1.84
C ILE A 13 -47.68 -5.68 -2.46
N GLN A 14 -47.90 -6.96 -2.78
CA GLN A 14 -46.89 -7.81 -3.39
C GLN A 14 -46.39 -7.23 -4.72
N LYS A 15 -47.30 -6.75 -5.57
CA LYS A 15 -46.93 -6.12 -6.85
C LYS A 15 -46.10 -4.85 -6.68
N THR A 16 -46.41 -4.03 -5.67
CA THR A 16 -45.63 -2.84 -5.34
C THR A 16 -44.22 -3.25 -4.88
N HIS A 17 -44.11 -4.23 -3.99
CA HIS A 17 -42.81 -4.74 -3.53
C HIS A 17 -41.96 -5.27 -4.68
N ASP A 18 -42.56 -6.08 -5.58
CA ASP A 18 -41.84 -6.64 -6.73
C ASP A 18 -41.32 -5.54 -7.67
N THR A 19 -42.07 -4.43 -7.79
CA THR A 19 -41.66 -3.28 -8.61
C THR A 19 -40.49 -2.55 -7.95
N SER A 20 -40.58 -2.25 -6.66
CA SER A 20 -39.51 -1.59 -5.92
C SER A 20 -38.23 -2.43 -5.85
N ILE A 21 -38.35 -3.76 -5.72
CA ILE A 21 -37.20 -4.68 -5.78
C ILE A 21 -36.52 -4.60 -7.15
N LYS A 22 -37.28 -4.58 -8.25
CA LYS A 22 -36.71 -4.45 -9.60
C LYS A 22 -35.97 -3.12 -9.78
N GLU A 23 -36.54 -2.02 -9.31
CA GLU A 23 -35.89 -0.71 -9.37
C GLU A 23 -34.58 -0.67 -8.60
N LEU A 24 -34.56 -1.25 -7.40
CA LEU A 24 -33.35 -1.38 -6.59
C LEU A 24 -32.28 -2.22 -7.28
N ILE A 25 -32.65 -3.35 -7.88
CA ILE A 25 -31.72 -4.21 -8.63
C ILE A 25 -31.07 -3.44 -9.78
N GLU A 26 -31.85 -2.67 -10.55
CA GLU A 26 -31.31 -1.87 -11.65
C GLU A 26 -30.42 -0.71 -11.16
N SER A 27 -30.74 -0.12 -10.00
CA SER A 27 -29.87 0.89 -9.38
C SER A 27 -28.52 0.31 -8.97
N ILE A 28 -28.53 -0.84 -8.28
CA ILE A 28 -27.31 -1.55 -7.85
C ILE A 28 -26.45 -1.93 -9.06
N LYS A 29 -27.06 -2.39 -10.16
CA LYS A 29 -26.33 -2.70 -11.40
C LYS A 29 -25.61 -1.48 -11.97
N ARG A 30 -26.27 -0.32 -12.02
CA ARG A 30 -25.67 0.93 -12.52
C ARG A 30 -24.49 1.37 -11.66
N GLU A 31 -24.63 1.35 -10.34
CA GLU A 31 -23.55 1.68 -9.41
C GLU A 31 -22.37 0.71 -9.55
N THR A 32 -22.66 -0.60 -9.64
CA THR A 32 -21.63 -1.63 -9.84
C THR A 32 -20.86 -1.44 -11.14
N GLN A 33 -21.53 -1.05 -12.22
CA GLN A 33 -20.88 -0.72 -13.50
C GLN A 33 -20.01 0.54 -13.38
N SER A 34 -20.48 1.57 -12.68
CA SER A 34 -19.73 2.79 -12.43
C SER A 34 -18.41 2.53 -11.68
N MET A 35 -18.42 1.58 -10.74
CA MET A 35 -17.22 1.19 -9.97
C MET A 35 -16.16 0.42 -10.76
N LYS A 36 -16.48 -0.17 -11.94
CA LYS A 36 -15.50 -0.93 -12.73
C LYS A 36 -14.33 -0.08 -13.23
N GLY A 37 -14.60 1.15 -13.64
CA GLY A 37 -13.57 2.08 -14.12
C GLY A 37 -12.53 2.40 -13.03
N PRO A 38 -12.94 2.91 -11.85
CA PRO A 38 -12.05 3.12 -10.71
C PRO A 38 -11.29 1.85 -10.28
N MET A 39 -11.93 0.68 -10.28
CA MET A 39 -11.28 -0.60 -9.93
C MET A 39 -10.11 -0.94 -10.87
N ASN A 40 -10.27 -0.68 -12.16
CA ASN A 40 -9.20 -0.88 -13.15
C ASN A 40 -8.05 0.11 -12.97
N GLN A 41 -8.32 1.33 -12.50
CA GLN A 41 -7.27 2.30 -12.19
C GLN A 41 -6.48 1.89 -10.95
N ILE A 42 -7.15 1.42 -9.90
CA ILE A 42 -6.50 0.95 -8.67
C ILE A 42 -5.54 -0.22 -8.97
N THR A 43 -5.97 -1.19 -9.77
CA THR A 43 -5.11 -2.32 -10.17
C THR A 43 -3.88 -1.88 -10.98
N SER A 44 -4.04 -0.88 -11.86
CA SER A 44 -2.91 -0.30 -12.60
C SER A 44 -1.93 0.46 -11.70
N ILE A 45 -2.44 1.17 -10.69
CA ILE A 45 -1.62 1.89 -9.71
C ILE A 45 -0.84 0.90 -8.86
N ASP A 46 -1.47 -0.18 -8.40
CA ASP A 46 -0.82 -1.22 -7.60
C ASP A 46 0.36 -1.88 -8.34
N ALA A 47 0.16 -2.22 -9.62
CA ALA A 47 1.23 -2.73 -10.48
C ALA A 47 2.38 -1.72 -10.64
N SER A 48 2.07 -0.43 -10.73
CA SER A 48 3.07 0.63 -10.84
C SER A 48 3.84 0.83 -9.53
N VAL A 49 3.16 0.78 -8.38
CA VAL A 49 3.78 0.83 -7.05
C VAL A 49 4.73 -0.35 -6.86
N LYS A 50 4.32 -1.57 -7.24
CA LYS A 50 5.18 -2.75 -7.20
C LYS A 50 6.45 -2.57 -8.06
N LYS A 51 6.28 -2.07 -9.29
CA LYS A 51 7.42 -1.80 -10.18
C LYS A 51 8.37 -0.74 -9.61
N ILE A 52 7.83 0.32 -9.00
CA ILE A 52 8.62 1.37 -8.33
C ILE A 52 9.37 0.79 -7.13
N GLN A 53 8.75 -0.08 -6.34
CA GLN A 53 9.42 -0.77 -5.23
C GLN A 53 10.57 -1.65 -5.72
N GLU A 54 10.41 -2.33 -6.86
CA GLU A 54 11.44 -3.18 -7.46
C GLU A 54 12.62 -2.39 -8.06
N THR A 55 12.37 -1.21 -8.64
CA THR A 55 13.41 -0.36 -9.24
C THR A 55 14.07 0.60 -8.26
N MET A 56 13.34 1.14 -7.27
CA MET A 56 13.89 2.01 -6.23
C MET A 56 14.48 1.24 -5.04
N GLY A 57 14.29 -0.08 -4.99
CA GLY A 57 14.79 -0.94 -3.92
C GLY A 57 16.27 -1.34 -4.06
N ARG A 58 16.94 -1.04 -5.18
CA ARG A 58 18.33 -1.45 -5.40
C ARG A 58 19.27 -0.30 -5.15
N CYS A 59 19.79 -0.25 -3.92
CA CYS A 59 21.00 0.51 -3.66
C CYS A 59 22.12 0.04 -4.60
N PRO A 60 23.08 0.93 -4.95
CA PRO A 60 24.15 0.60 -5.88
C PRO A 60 24.75 -0.78 -5.57
N GLU A 61 24.85 -1.63 -6.59
CA GLU A 61 25.47 -2.95 -6.49
C GLU A 61 26.91 -2.77 -5.99
N GLY A 62 27.17 -3.28 -4.78
CA GLY A 62 28.43 -3.09 -4.09
C GLY A 62 28.35 -3.64 -2.67
N GLU A 63 29.50 -3.93 -2.08
CA GLU A 63 29.59 -4.59 -0.79
C GLU A 63 28.81 -3.81 0.31
N ARG A 64 27.80 -4.48 0.85
CA ARG A 64 27.07 -4.09 2.07
C ARG A 64 26.25 -2.80 1.97
N SER A 65 25.81 -2.43 0.77
CA SER A 65 24.76 -1.43 0.58
C SER A 65 23.37 -2.05 0.84
N PHE A 66 22.48 -1.35 1.54
CA PHE A 66 21.12 -1.82 1.84
C PHE A 66 20.11 -0.67 2.03
N THR A 67 18.82 -0.97 1.91
CA THR A 67 17.71 -0.10 2.34
C THR A 67 17.14 -0.61 3.67
N SER A 68 16.79 0.29 4.58
CA SER A 68 16.06 -0.09 5.79
C SER A 68 14.56 -0.22 5.50
N PRO A 69 13.82 -1.10 6.19
CA PRO A 69 12.36 -1.19 6.04
C PRO A 69 11.69 0.19 6.21
N GLY A 70 10.79 0.54 5.29
CA GLY A 70 10.07 1.81 5.31
C GLY A 70 10.90 3.03 4.89
N SER A 71 12.10 2.85 4.35
CA SER A 71 12.94 3.93 3.84
C SER A 71 13.39 3.65 2.41
N PHE A 72 13.47 4.72 1.61
CA PHE A 72 14.14 4.72 0.31
C PHE A 72 15.60 5.19 0.39
N GLN A 73 16.11 5.43 1.60
CA GLN A 73 17.51 5.82 1.80
C GLN A 73 18.42 4.59 1.67
N CYS A 74 19.51 4.77 0.92
CA CYS A 74 20.57 3.79 0.83
C CYS A 74 21.60 4.00 1.92
N PHE A 75 21.88 2.93 2.64
CA PHE A 75 22.90 2.86 3.68
C PHE A 75 24.03 1.95 3.21
N ARG A 76 25.24 2.25 3.64
CA ARG A 76 26.39 1.35 3.54
C ARG A 76 27.01 1.18 4.91
N ILE A 77 27.26 -0.07 5.30
CA ILE A 77 27.91 -0.39 6.57
C ILE A 77 29.38 -0.75 6.34
N PHE A 78 30.26 -0.14 7.14
CA PHE A 78 31.70 -0.44 7.16
C PHE A 78 32.02 -1.22 8.43
N LEU A 79 32.41 -2.50 8.30
CA LEU A 79 32.78 -3.39 9.42
C LEU A 79 34.27 -3.69 9.49
N ASP A 80 35.11 -2.86 8.87
CA ASP A 80 36.56 -3.04 8.81
C ASP A 80 37.24 -2.73 10.16
N ARG A 81 36.89 -1.60 10.79
CA ARG A 81 37.33 -1.28 12.15
C ARG A 81 36.34 -0.36 12.88
N PRO A 82 36.29 -0.42 14.22
CA PRO A 82 35.64 0.62 15.00
C PRO A 82 36.26 2.00 14.72
N ARG A 83 35.41 3.02 14.69
CA ARG A 83 35.77 4.41 14.46
C ARG A 83 35.09 5.30 15.48
N THR A 84 35.78 6.37 15.86
CA THR A 84 35.16 7.52 16.52
C THR A 84 34.17 8.20 15.57
N TRP A 85 33.35 9.09 16.12
CA TRP A 85 32.36 9.82 15.32
C TRP A 85 33.03 10.65 14.21
N GLU A 86 34.13 11.33 14.54
CA GLU A 86 34.90 12.15 13.60
C GLU A 86 35.51 11.30 12.48
N GLU A 87 36.12 10.17 12.82
CA GLU A 87 36.70 9.24 11.84
C GLU A 87 35.64 8.63 10.92
N ALA A 88 34.46 8.29 11.47
CA ALA A 88 33.34 7.77 10.68
C ALA A 88 32.83 8.83 9.69
N ASN A 89 32.71 10.09 10.12
CA ASN A 89 32.33 11.19 9.26
C ASN A 89 33.33 11.41 8.11
N LEU A 90 34.63 11.37 8.41
CA LEU A 90 35.68 11.48 7.40
C LEU A 90 35.62 10.31 6.40
N LYS A 91 35.44 9.08 6.88
CA LYS A 91 35.30 7.90 6.01
C LYS A 91 34.08 8.00 5.09
N CYS A 92 32.92 8.41 5.60
CA CYS A 92 31.74 8.64 4.76
C CYS A 92 32.02 9.67 3.67
N LYS A 93 32.60 10.82 4.02
CA LYS A 93 32.92 11.89 3.05
C LYS A 93 33.92 11.45 1.99
N ALA A 94 34.97 10.69 2.38
CA ALA A 94 35.97 10.17 1.45
C ALA A 94 35.38 9.23 0.39
N GLU A 95 34.27 8.56 0.71
CA GLU A 95 33.53 7.66 -0.18
C GLU A 95 32.39 8.37 -0.94
N GLY A 96 32.33 9.70 -0.89
CA GLY A 96 31.25 10.48 -1.52
C GLY A 96 29.89 10.35 -0.81
N MET A 97 29.89 9.96 0.47
CA MET A 97 28.69 9.75 1.28
C MET A 97 28.65 10.69 2.50
N VAL A 98 27.57 10.59 3.27
CA VAL A 98 27.37 11.34 4.52
C VAL A 98 26.99 10.39 5.65
N LEU A 99 27.23 10.80 6.90
CA LEU A 99 26.74 10.05 8.06
C LEU A 99 25.22 9.87 7.99
N PRO A 100 24.70 8.68 8.32
CA PRO A 100 23.29 8.38 8.16
C PRO A 100 22.43 9.24 9.07
N LYS A 101 21.38 9.84 8.51
CA LYS A 101 20.29 10.49 9.24
C LYS A 101 19.00 9.71 8.96
N PRO A 102 18.82 8.55 9.61
CA PRO A 102 17.67 7.70 9.34
C PRO A 102 16.38 8.40 9.77
N PHE A 103 15.32 8.24 8.97
CA PHE A 103 13.98 8.71 9.32
C PHE A 103 13.49 8.06 10.64
N ASN A 104 13.82 6.79 10.86
CA ASN A 104 13.53 6.07 12.08
C ASN A 104 14.78 5.30 12.57
N ALA A 105 15.49 5.90 13.53
CA ALA A 105 16.72 5.33 14.08
C ALA A 105 16.49 4.00 14.83
N VAL A 106 15.32 3.81 15.45
CA VAL A 106 14.99 2.58 16.20
C VAL A 106 14.83 1.40 15.25
N VAL A 107 14.09 1.60 14.15
CA VAL A 107 13.90 0.58 13.12
C VAL A 107 15.23 0.24 12.45
N LEU A 108 16.03 1.24 12.10
CA LEU A 108 17.36 1.00 11.52
C LEU A 108 18.26 0.21 12.49
N ARG A 109 18.31 0.59 13.78
CA ARG A 109 19.12 -0.12 14.77
C ARG A 109 18.69 -1.58 14.92
N LYS A 110 17.38 -1.83 15.03
CA LYS A 110 16.85 -3.21 15.12
C LYS A 110 17.26 -4.03 13.90
N TYR A 111 17.06 -3.48 12.71
CA TYR A 111 17.43 -4.12 11.45
C TYR A 111 18.93 -4.44 11.36
N LEU A 112 19.79 -3.50 11.78
CA LEU A 112 21.24 -3.70 11.81
C LEU A 112 21.63 -4.87 12.72
N MET A 113 21.06 -4.94 13.93
CA MET A 113 21.37 -6.01 14.91
C MET A 113 20.85 -7.40 14.50
N GLU A 114 19.79 -7.46 13.69
CA GLU A 114 19.23 -8.73 13.22
C GLU A 114 19.96 -9.28 11.98
N ARG A 115 20.64 -8.41 11.23
CA ARG A 115 21.20 -8.75 9.90
C ARG A 115 22.73 -8.83 9.85
N PHE A 116 23.43 -8.11 10.72
CA PHE A 116 24.89 -8.01 10.76
C PHE A 116 25.42 -8.30 12.16
#